data_AF-A0A8C3LUA4-F1
#
_entry.id   AF-A0A8C3LUA4-F1
#
_cell.length_a   1.000
_cell.length_b   1.000
_cell.length_c   1.000
_cell.angle_alpha   90.00
_cell.angle_beta   90.00
_cell.angle_gamma   90.00
#
_symmetry.space_group_name_H-M   'P 1'
#
loop_
_entity.id
_entity.type
_entity.pdbx_description
1 polymer ?
#
loop_
_entity_poly.entity_id
_entity_poly.type
_entity_poly.pdbx_seq_one_letter_code
_entity_poly.pdbx_strand_id
1 'polypeptide(L)'
;GGSYPDEEGPKHWSSSRYEHVMKLRQAALQSARDMWADYLLFLDADNVLTNPDTLGLLMAENKTVVAPMLDSRAAYSNFWCGMTAQVRVCINAWDSSCPSTQRQRCVVPDSFRHIFWGWFWDLCCCRRRGGRFFETSSKHEGISLLFAVKNPPAEPSRFLSIPPKSPDKMGFDEVFMINLKRRADRRERMLRTLHEQEIACKLVEAVDGKAMNSSEVEALGIKMLPGYKDPYHGRPLTKGELGCFLSHYQIWKEIVERELEKSVVFEDDLRFEIFFKRRLMNLMYDLEEEGLDWDLIYIGRKRMQVEHPEKSVPHVRNLVEADYSYWTLAYVVSLRGARKLLAAEPLSKMLPVDEFLPVMFNKHPVFDYMKHFKNRNLLAFSVEPLLVYPTHYTGDDGYISDTETSVVWDNEKIKTDWDRAKSQKMKEQQELRREAKNSDVLQSPLDSTARDEL
;
A
#
# COMPACT_ATOMS: atom_id res chain seq x y z
N GLY A 1 8.84 47.02 -9.21
CA GLY A 1 10.15 46.35 -9.09
C GLY A 1 9.90 44.87 -9.05
N GLY A 2 10.76 44.06 -9.67
CA GLY A 2 10.68 42.60 -9.59
C GLY A 2 10.75 42.10 -8.15
N SER A 3 10.36 40.84 -7.94
CA SER A 3 10.46 40.21 -6.61
C SER A 3 11.92 39.96 -6.22
N TYR A 4 12.85 40.03 -7.17
CA TYR A 4 14.28 39.85 -6.95
C TYR A 4 15.09 41.11 -7.35
N PRO A 5 16.19 41.43 -6.66
CA PRO A 5 16.97 42.66 -6.90
C PRO A 5 17.62 42.74 -8.28
N ASP A 6 17.89 41.59 -8.89
CA ASP A 6 18.53 41.41 -10.20
C ASP A 6 17.51 41.14 -11.34
N GLU A 7 16.20 41.29 -11.08
CA GLU A 7 15.18 41.20 -12.12
C GLU A 7 15.04 42.51 -12.90
N GLU A 8 15.31 42.42 -14.20
CA GLU A 8 15.15 43.54 -15.15
C GLU A 8 13.71 43.65 -15.71
N GLY A 9 12.86 42.65 -15.47
CA GLY A 9 11.46 42.66 -15.90
C GLY A 9 10.73 41.35 -15.63
N PRO A 10 9.40 41.28 -15.89
CA PRO A 10 8.56 40.13 -15.51
C PRO A 10 8.94 38.80 -16.17
N LYS A 11 9.59 38.86 -17.35
CA LYS A 11 10.07 37.70 -18.10
C LYS A 11 11.54 37.36 -17.84
N HIS A 12 12.27 38.23 -17.12
CA HIS A 12 13.67 37.98 -16.81
C HIS A 12 13.74 37.01 -15.63
N TRP A 13 14.22 35.80 -15.90
CA TRP A 13 14.60 34.86 -14.86
C TRP A 13 16.04 35.13 -14.44
N SER A 14 16.19 35.91 -13.38
CA SER A 14 17.50 36.24 -12.82
C SER A 14 18.14 35.03 -12.14
N SER A 15 19.47 35.03 -11.99
CA SER A 15 20.20 33.93 -11.34
C SER A 15 19.72 33.70 -9.91
N SER A 16 19.43 34.78 -9.17
CA SER A 16 18.92 34.66 -7.79
C SER A 16 17.55 34.00 -7.72
N ARG A 17 16.67 34.29 -8.70
CA ARG A 17 15.36 33.64 -8.84
C ARG A 17 15.51 32.15 -9.16
N TYR A 18 16.41 31.78 -10.07
CA TYR A 18 16.68 30.37 -10.36
C TYR A 18 17.13 29.60 -9.12
N GLU A 19 18.13 30.11 -8.40
CA GLU A 19 18.64 29.47 -7.20
C GLU A 19 17.55 29.28 -6.15
N HIS A 20 16.69 30.29 -5.98
CA HIS A 20 15.57 30.21 -5.05
C HIS A 20 14.57 29.11 -5.44
N VAL A 21 14.13 29.07 -6.70
CA VAL A 21 13.19 28.04 -7.20
C VAL A 21 13.81 26.64 -7.10
N MET A 22 15.11 26.50 -7.42
CA MET A 22 15.83 25.23 -7.26
C MET A 22 15.90 24.77 -5.80
N LYS A 23 16.14 25.68 -4.85
CA LYS A 23 16.10 25.36 -3.41
C LYS A 23 14.71 24.88 -2.98
N LEU A 24 13.63 25.52 -3.44
CA LEU A 24 12.27 25.10 -3.13
C LEU A 24 11.95 23.72 -3.72
N ARG A 25 12.30 23.49 -4.99
CA ARG A 25 12.14 22.21 -5.68
C ARG A 25 12.94 21.09 -5.00
N GLN A 26 14.18 21.38 -4.59
CA GLN A 26 15.01 20.44 -3.83
C GLN A 26 14.43 20.15 -2.45
N ALA A 27 13.89 21.16 -1.75
CA ALA A 27 13.22 20.98 -0.47
C ALA A 27 11.93 20.15 -0.61
N ALA A 28 11.15 20.37 -1.67
CA ALA A 28 9.96 19.58 -1.97
C ALA A 28 10.32 18.13 -2.32
N LEU A 29 11.38 17.90 -3.09
CA LEU A 29 11.90 16.55 -3.38
C LEU A 29 12.42 15.86 -2.12
N GLN A 30 13.16 16.59 -1.27
CA GLN A 30 13.67 16.05 -0.02
C GLN A 30 12.51 15.72 0.92
N SER A 31 11.52 16.61 1.01
CA SER A 31 10.30 16.34 1.75
C SER A 31 9.61 15.10 1.19
N ALA A 32 9.33 15.00 -0.11
CA ALA A 32 8.74 13.81 -0.71
C ALA A 32 9.52 12.50 -0.41
N ARG A 33 10.86 12.56 -0.37
CA ARG A 33 11.73 11.45 0.04
C ARG A 33 11.56 11.09 1.52
N ASP A 34 11.64 12.09 2.40
CA ASP A 34 11.44 11.95 3.85
C ASP A 34 10.01 11.54 4.20
N MET A 35 9.10 11.80 3.26
CA MET A 35 7.67 11.51 3.33
C MET A 35 7.30 10.18 2.73
N TRP A 36 8.25 9.51 2.09
CA TRP A 36 7.98 8.22 1.49
C TRP A 36 6.89 8.21 0.43
N ALA A 37 6.75 9.33 -0.28
CA ALA A 37 5.84 9.44 -1.40
C ALA A 37 6.25 8.46 -2.52
N ASP A 38 5.29 7.68 -3.02
CA ASP A 38 5.49 6.79 -4.16
C ASP A 38 5.70 7.59 -5.47
N TYR A 39 5.02 8.73 -5.56
CA TYR A 39 5.05 9.66 -6.68
C TYR A 39 5.20 11.11 -6.20
N LEU A 40 5.89 11.93 -6.99
CA LEU A 40 5.99 13.39 -6.78
C LEU A 40 5.63 14.11 -8.06
N LEU A 41 4.60 14.97 -8.02
CA LEU A 41 4.21 15.83 -9.13
C LEU A 41 4.71 17.25 -8.88
N PHE A 42 5.61 17.73 -9.73
CA PHE A 42 5.87 19.16 -9.87
C PHE A 42 4.86 19.75 -10.83
N LEU A 43 4.19 20.83 -10.42
CA LEU A 43 3.20 21.56 -11.21
C LEU A 43 3.42 23.06 -10.98
N ASP A 44 3.91 23.75 -12.00
CA ASP A 44 4.02 25.20 -11.98
C ASP A 44 2.65 25.89 -12.13
N ALA A 45 2.53 27.10 -11.59
CA ALA A 45 1.25 27.81 -11.48
C ALA A 45 0.65 28.30 -12.81
N ASP A 46 1.45 28.31 -13.88
CA ASP A 46 1.05 28.64 -15.25
C ASP A 46 0.54 27.43 -16.05
N ASN A 47 0.56 26.24 -15.46
CA ASN A 47 0.04 25.03 -16.08
C ASN A 47 -1.43 24.79 -15.74
N VAL A 48 -2.25 24.66 -16.78
CA VAL A 48 -3.69 24.39 -16.67
C VAL A 48 -3.97 22.96 -17.09
N LEU A 49 -4.24 22.08 -16.12
CA LEU A 49 -4.64 20.70 -16.38
C LEU A 49 -6.15 20.65 -16.65
N THR A 50 -6.52 20.39 -17.90
CA THR A 50 -7.92 20.27 -18.32
C THR A 50 -8.45 18.85 -18.22
N ASN A 51 -7.57 17.84 -18.31
CA ASN A 51 -7.93 16.44 -18.16
C ASN A 51 -7.87 16.03 -16.67
N PRO A 52 -9.00 15.67 -16.03
CA PRO A 52 -9.03 15.27 -14.61
C PRO A 52 -8.27 13.97 -14.33
N ASP A 53 -8.08 13.10 -15.34
CA ASP A 53 -7.37 11.82 -15.21
C ASP A 53 -5.85 11.95 -15.38
N THR A 54 -5.32 13.15 -15.59
CA THR A 54 -3.89 13.39 -15.91
C THR A 54 -2.97 12.66 -14.93
N LEU A 55 -3.19 12.78 -13.62
CA LEU A 55 -2.32 12.15 -12.62
C LEU A 55 -2.39 10.61 -12.70
N GLY A 56 -3.59 10.05 -12.85
CA GLY A 56 -3.78 8.59 -12.99
C GLY A 56 -3.13 8.04 -14.25
N LEU A 57 -3.22 8.76 -15.36
CA LEU A 57 -2.56 8.42 -16.63
C LEU A 57 -1.03 8.46 -16.49
N LEU A 58 -0.48 9.49 -15.85
CA LEU A 58 0.96 9.58 -15.59
C LEU A 58 1.47 8.43 -14.70
N MET A 59 0.73 8.09 -13.64
CA MET A 59 1.10 6.97 -12.76
C MET A 59 1.04 5.63 -13.51
N ALA A 60 0.05 5.44 -14.38
CA ALA A 60 -0.13 4.22 -15.17
C ALA A 60 1.01 3.96 -16.18
N GLU A 61 1.74 5.00 -16.63
CA GLU A 61 2.89 4.85 -17.53
C GLU A 61 4.07 4.10 -16.91
N ASN A 62 4.09 3.96 -15.57
CA ASN A 62 5.05 3.10 -14.86
C ASN A 62 6.53 3.53 -15.05
N LYS A 63 6.79 4.78 -15.46
CA LYS A 63 8.12 5.36 -15.71
C LYS A 63 8.69 6.06 -14.47
N THR A 64 10.02 6.21 -14.44
CA THR A 64 10.74 6.94 -13.36
C THR A 64 10.42 8.44 -13.38
N VAL A 65 10.26 9.01 -14.58
CA VAL A 65 9.99 10.42 -14.82
C VAL A 65 9.05 10.45 -16.02
N VAL A 66 7.89 11.07 -15.87
CA VAL A 66 6.90 11.22 -16.93
C VAL A 66 6.17 12.54 -16.78
N ALA A 67 5.88 13.16 -17.90
CA ALA A 67 5.24 14.46 -17.95
C ALA A 67 4.25 14.46 -19.12
N PRO A 68 3.06 15.07 -18.96
CA PRO A 68 2.13 15.22 -20.07
C PRO A 68 2.59 16.38 -20.94
N MET A 69 2.34 16.29 -22.24
CA MET A 69 2.57 17.40 -23.15
C MET A 69 1.53 18.49 -22.90
N LEU A 70 1.99 19.72 -22.66
CA LEU A 70 1.13 20.88 -22.49
C LEU A 70 1.10 21.68 -23.79
N ASP A 71 -0.09 21.92 -24.31
CA ASP A 71 -0.30 22.77 -25.46
C ASP A 71 -0.16 24.25 -25.07
N SER A 72 0.66 24.99 -25.82
CA SER A 72 0.75 26.44 -25.69
C SER A 72 0.26 27.12 -26.97
N ARG A 73 -0.18 28.38 -26.84
CA ARG A 73 -0.61 29.20 -28.00
C ARG A 73 0.56 29.66 -28.88
N ALA A 74 1.80 29.34 -28.50
CA ALA A 74 3.02 29.71 -29.20
C ALA A 74 3.85 28.46 -29.55
N ALA A 75 4.95 28.65 -30.27
CA ALA A 75 5.90 27.59 -30.62
C ALA A 75 6.65 26.96 -29.42
N TYR A 76 6.39 27.43 -28.20
CA TYR A 76 7.00 26.92 -26.98
C TYR A 76 6.16 25.79 -26.39
N SER A 77 6.80 24.75 -25.86
CA SER A 77 6.14 23.68 -25.09
C SER A 77 6.93 23.41 -23.81
N ASN A 78 6.36 22.62 -22.91
CA ASN A 78 7.05 22.16 -21.69
C ASN A 78 8.16 21.12 -21.94
N PHE A 79 8.52 20.85 -23.21
CA PHE A 79 9.57 19.91 -23.60
C PHE A 79 10.48 20.45 -24.71
N TRP A 80 11.71 19.93 -24.74
CA TRP A 80 12.67 20.15 -25.83
C TRP A 80 12.97 18.83 -26.56
N CYS A 81 12.86 18.84 -27.89
CA CYS A 81 13.12 17.65 -28.73
C CYS A 81 14.59 17.49 -29.17
N GLY A 82 15.50 18.41 -28.78
CA GLY A 82 16.92 18.34 -29.13
C GLY A 82 17.81 19.25 -28.28
N MET A 83 19.10 18.91 -28.18
CA MET A 83 20.11 19.68 -27.46
C MET A 83 21.36 19.88 -28.33
N THR A 84 21.89 21.10 -28.40
CA THR A 84 23.21 21.42 -28.99
C THR A 84 24.22 21.73 -27.88
N ALA A 85 25.51 21.61 -28.19
CA ALA A 85 26.61 21.74 -27.22
C ALA A 85 26.78 23.14 -26.60
N GLN A 86 26.11 24.18 -27.11
CA GLN A 86 26.40 25.57 -26.73
C GLN A 86 25.20 26.46 -26.36
N VAL A 87 23.95 25.95 -26.38
CA VAL A 87 22.72 26.45 -25.71
C VAL A 87 21.47 26.11 -26.54
N ARG A 88 20.52 25.46 -25.85
CA ARG A 88 19.04 25.47 -25.97
C ARG A 88 18.43 26.01 -27.28
N VAL A 89 17.83 25.12 -28.05
CA VAL A 89 16.85 25.50 -29.09
C VAL A 89 15.58 24.65 -28.90
N CYS A 90 14.43 25.31 -28.82
CA CYS A 90 13.12 24.67 -29.00
C CYS A 90 13.00 24.24 -30.46
N ILE A 91 13.00 22.94 -30.74
CA ILE A 91 12.56 22.42 -32.04
C ILE A 91 11.13 21.91 -31.84
N ASN A 92 10.21 22.48 -32.63
CA ASN A 92 8.76 22.27 -32.54
C ASN A 92 8.38 20.79 -32.67
N ALA A 93 7.36 20.35 -31.93
CA ALA A 93 6.65 19.10 -32.23
C ALA A 93 5.95 19.12 -33.61
N TRP A 94 5.80 20.31 -34.19
CA TRP A 94 5.21 20.57 -35.51
C TRP A 94 6.23 20.92 -36.60
N ASP A 95 7.53 20.77 -36.32
CA ASP A 95 8.54 20.84 -37.38
C ASP A 95 8.46 19.56 -38.22
N SER A 96 8.33 19.70 -39.54
CA SER A 96 8.33 18.60 -40.53
C SER A 96 9.60 17.74 -40.49
N SER A 97 10.64 18.18 -39.78
CA SER A 97 11.88 17.44 -39.55
C SER A 97 11.88 16.53 -38.31
N CYS A 98 10.86 16.60 -37.44
CA CYS A 98 10.74 15.75 -36.25
C CYS A 98 10.02 14.41 -36.60
N PRO A 99 10.64 13.23 -36.36
CA PRO A 99 10.04 11.93 -36.66
C PRO A 99 8.68 11.74 -35.98
N SER A 100 7.69 11.20 -36.69
CA SER A 100 6.31 11.01 -36.20
C SER A 100 6.22 10.22 -34.89
N THR A 101 7.19 9.35 -34.60
CA THR A 101 7.30 8.54 -33.38
C THR A 101 7.63 9.36 -32.12
N GLN A 102 8.24 10.54 -32.25
CA GLN A 102 8.50 11.44 -31.11
C GLN A 102 7.35 12.39 -30.80
N ARG A 103 6.35 12.53 -31.68
CA ARG A 103 5.22 13.44 -31.50
C ARG A 103 4.15 12.93 -30.52
N GLN A 104 4.14 11.64 -30.20
CA GLN A 104 3.09 11.02 -29.38
C GLN A 104 3.57 10.55 -28.00
N ARG A 105 4.88 10.37 -27.77
CA ARG A 105 5.44 9.90 -26.49
C ARG A 105 6.88 10.39 -26.30
N CYS A 106 7.07 11.48 -25.56
CA CYS A 106 8.41 11.93 -25.16
C CYS A 106 8.84 11.21 -23.88
N VAL A 107 9.46 10.04 -24.03
CA VAL A 107 10.12 9.31 -22.93
C VAL A 107 11.58 9.75 -22.86
N VAL A 108 12.04 10.26 -21.72
CA VAL A 108 13.47 10.51 -21.49
C VAL A 108 14.21 9.17 -21.45
N PRO A 109 15.18 8.90 -22.35
CA PRO A 109 15.96 7.67 -22.32
C PRO A 109 16.84 7.61 -21.06
N ASP A 110 17.03 6.41 -20.50
CA ASP A 110 17.87 6.17 -19.30
C ASP A 110 19.34 6.62 -19.45
N SER A 111 19.78 7.00 -20.66
CA SER A 111 21.16 7.38 -21.00
C SER A 111 21.52 8.85 -20.74
N PHE A 112 20.57 9.73 -20.42
CA PHE A 112 20.86 11.15 -20.15
C PHE A 112 21.25 11.37 -18.66
N ARG A 113 22.51 11.07 -18.32
CA ARG A 113 23.03 11.20 -16.92
C ARG A 113 23.63 12.56 -16.58
N HIS A 114 23.88 13.43 -17.53
CA HIS A 114 24.49 14.73 -17.26
C HIS A 114 23.94 15.75 -18.24
N ILE A 115 23.45 16.89 -17.73
CA ILE A 115 23.30 18.23 -18.32
C ILE A 115 21.96 18.88 -17.90
N PHE A 116 22.08 19.88 -17.00
CA PHE A 116 21.20 20.99 -16.63
C PHE A 116 19.68 20.80 -16.46
N TRP A 117 19.28 20.94 -15.19
CA TRP A 117 17.98 20.62 -14.57
C TRP A 117 17.10 21.85 -14.28
N GLY A 118 17.31 22.97 -14.96
CA GLY A 118 16.64 24.24 -14.61
C GLY A 118 15.22 24.41 -15.16
N TRP A 119 14.85 23.68 -16.22
CA TRP A 119 13.65 23.92 -17.04
C TRP A 119 12.87 22.64 -17.39
N PHE A 120 13.28 21.49 -16.84
CA PHE A 120 12.66 20.18 -17.12
C PHE A 120 11.49 19.86 -16.17
N TRP A 121 10.96 20.89 -15.50
CA TRP A 121 10.24 20.76 -14.23
C TRP A 121 8.94 21.57 -14.21
N ASP A 122 8.48 22.06 -15.36
CA ASP A 122 7.25 22.85 -15.42
C ASP A 122 6.07 21.94 -15.03
N LEU A 123 6.05 20.70 -15.53
CA LEU A 123 5.15 19.66 -15.07
C LEU A 123 5.81 18.28 -15.18
N CYS A 124 6.05 17.60 -14.06
CA CYS A 124 6.68 16.28 -14.08
C CYS A 124 6.27 15.39 -12.89
N CYS A 125 5.83 14.17 -13.19
CA CYS A 125 5.59 13.11 -12.21
C CYS A 125 6.82 12.20 -12.14
N CYS A 126 7.44 12.14 -10.98
CA CYS A 126 8.59 11.28 -10.72
C CYS A 126 8.15 10.08 -9.85
N ARG A 127 8.50 8.86 -10.29
CA ARG A 127 8.31 7.61 -9.54
C ARG A 127 9.62 7.15 -8.91
N ARG A 128 9.52 6.65 -7.68
CA ARG A 128 10.67 6.07 -6.96
C ARG A 128 11.02 4.68 -7.52
N ARG A 129 12.29 4.43 -7.86
CA ARG A 129 12.83 3.07 -8.16
C ARG A 129 14.02 2.75 -7.27
N GLY A 130 13.96 1.64 -6.53
CA GLY A 130 15.12 1.03 -5.84
C GLY A 130 15.88 1.94 -4.88
N GLY A 131 15.20 2.61 -3.94
CA GLY A 131 15.89 3.41 -2.91
C GLY A 131 15.85 4.91 -3.16
N ARG A 132 15.97 5.33 -4.41
CA ARG A 132 16.40 6.70 -4.75
C ARG A 132 15.47 7.35 -5.76
N PHE A 133 15.05 8.59 -5.48
CA PHE A 133 14.94 9.58 -6.56
C PHE A 133 16.40 9.99 -6.88
N PHE A 134 16.78 10.14 -8.14
CA PHE A 134 18.13 10.49 -8.66
C PHE A 134 19.17 11.05 -7.64
N GLU A 135 20.39 10.50 -7.67
CA GLU A 135 21.58 10.92 -6.90
C GLU A 135 22.71 11.35 -7.87
N THR A 136 23.38 12.48 -7.61
CA THR A 136 24.61 12.87 -8.30
C THR A 136 25.82 12.15 -7.68
N SER A 137 26.36 11.16 -8.41
CA SER A 137 27.67 10.46 -8.28
C SER A 137 28.32 10.31 -6.88
N SER A 138 28.42 9.08 -6.36
CA SER A 138 29.59 8.19 -6.52
C SER A 138 29.51 6.95 -5.59
N LYS A 139 29.91 5.80 -6.15
CA LYS A 139 30.24 4.52 -5.49
C LYS A 139 29.12 3.68 -4.84
N HIS A 140 29.41 2.38 -4.88
CA HIS A 140 28.57 1.22 -4.61
C HIS A 140 27.92 1.21 -3.23
N GLU A 141 26.66 0.77 -3.16
CA GLU A 141 26.21 -0.47 -2.48
C GLU A 141 24.66 -0.45 -2.41
N GLY A 142 24.06 -1.64 -2.39
CA GLY A 142 22.61 -1.81 -2.42
C GLY A 142 21.96 -1.31 -1.13
N ILE A 143 20.97 -0.42 -1.23
CA ILE A 143 20.34 0.17 -0.07
C ILE A 143 18.82 0.18 -0.23
N SER A 144 18.20 -0.33 0.83
CA SER A 144 16.78 -0.54 1.03
C SER A 144 16.09 0.74 1.50
N LEU A 145 14.77 0.73 1.35
CA LEU A 145 13.86 1.85 1.41
C LEU A 145 13.13 1.83 2.79
N LEU A 146 13.23 2.86 3.69
CA LEU A 146 12.12 3.30 4.62
C LEU A 146 12.22 4.69 5.29
N PHE A 147 11.05 5.32 5.55
CA PHE A 147 10.64 6.38 6.52
C PHE A 147 9.53 7.38 6.10
N ALA A 148 8.41 7.35 6.84
CA ALA A 148 7.29 8.29 6.70
C ALA A 148 7.58 9.74 7.15
N VAL A 149 6.79 10.63 6.54
CA VAL A 149 6.62 12.07 6.81
C VAL A 149 6.50 12.35 8.30
N LYS A 150 7.38 13.19 8.85
CA LYS A 150 7.22 13.74 10.22
C LYS A 150 6.22 14.90 10.30
N ASN A 151 5.68 15.35 9.18
CA ASN A 151 4.84 16.54 9.06
C ASN A 151 3.34 16.22 8.87
N PRO A 152 2.44 17.10 9.33
CA PRO A 152 1.03 17.00 8.98
C PRO A 152 0.84 17.05 7.45
N PRO A 153 -0.21 16.42 6.91
CA PRO A 153 -0.48 16.46 5.47
C PRO A 153 -0.67 17.90 5.00
N ALA A 154 -0.31 18.16 3.74
CA ALA A 154 -0.50 19.48 3.16
C ALA A 154 -2.00 19.79 3.11
N GLU A 155 -2.41 20.83 3.83
CA GLU A 155 -3.79 21.31 3.78
C GLU A 155 -4.04 22.04 2.45
N PRO A 156 -5.18 21.79 1.78
CA PRO A 156 -5.52 22.49 0.56
C PRO A 156 -5.53 24.01 0.75
N SER A 157 -5.07 24.73 -0.26
CA SER A 157 -5.13 26.19 -0.26
C SER A 157 -6.58 26.65 -0.04
N ARG A 158 -6.77 27.67 0.81
CA ARG A 158 -8.09 28.32 1.04
C ARG A 158 -8.77 28.86 -0.24
N PHE A 159 -8.01 28.96 -1.33
CA PHE A 159 -8.47 29.43 -2.63
C PHE A 159 -8.95 28.29 -3.54
N LEU A 160 -8.82 27.04 -3.12
CA LEU A 160 -9.30 25.87 -3.85
C LEU A 160 -10.68 25.47 -3.31
N SER A 161 -11.65 25.34 -4.21
CA SER A 161 -12.93 24.69 -3.90
C SER A 161 -12.73 23.19 -3.98
N ILE A 162 -12.87 22.51 -2.85
CA ILE A 162 -12.83 21.05 -2.79
C ILE A 162 -14.27 20.56 -2.88
N PRO A 163 -14.59 19.62 -3.78
CA PRO A 163 -15.90 19.00 -3.80
C PRO A 163 -16.23 18.39 -2.43
N PRO A 164 -17.47 18.51 -1.95
CA PRO A 164 -17.89 17.83 -0.73
C PRO A 164 -17.76 16.32 -0.95
N LYS A 165 -17.16 15.64 0.03
CA LYS A 165 -17.05 14.18 0.04
C LYS A 165 -18.30 13.56 0.64
N SER A 166 -18.74 12.44 0.09
CA SER A 166 -19.86 11.63 0.58
C SER A 166 -19.38 10.21 0.85
N PRO A 167 -18.79 9.94 2.02
CA PRO A 167 -18.29 8.61 2.35
C PRO A 167 -19.40 7.56 2.40
N ASP A 168 -19.13 6.39 1.82
CA ASP A 168 -20.03 5.22 1.82
C ASP A 168 -19.29 3.95 2.28
N LYS A 169 -20.03 2.85 2.42
CA LYS A 169 -19.48 1.55 2.82
C LYS A 169 -19.19 0.63 1.63
N MET A 170 -19.08 1.15 0.41
CA MET A 170 -18.77 0.38 -0.82
C MET A 170 -19.70 -0.81 -1.10
N GLY A 171 -20.95 -0.77 -0.60
CA GLY A 171 -21.90 -1.89 -0.69
C GLY A 171 -21.73 -2.98 0.37
N PHE A 172 -20.86 -2.80 1.36
CA PHE A 172 -20.77 -3.65 2.55
C PHE A 172 -21.69 -3.16 3.67
N ASP A 173 -22.13 -4.07 4.53
CA ASP A 173 -22.94 -3.70 5.70
C ASP A 173 -22.12 -2.90 6.73
N GLU A 174 -20.84 -3.27 6.85
CA GLU A 174 -19.88 -2.58 7.70
C GLU A 174 -18.45 -2.65 7.14
N VAL A 175 -17.71 -1.55 7.36
CA VAL A 175 -16.28 -1.48 7.11
C VAL A 175 -15.61 -1.22 8.45
N PHE A 176 -14.91 -2.20 8.98
CA PHE A 176 -14.22 -2.12 10.26
C PHE A 176 -12.78 -1.67 10.08
N MET A 177 -12.32 -0.81 10.99
CA MET A 177 -10.93 -0.38 11.09
C MET A 177 -10.41 -0.66 12.49
N ILE A 178 -9.47 -1.61 12.60
CA ILE A 178 -8.85 -2.02 13.87
C ILE A 178 -7.71 -1.07 14.20
N ASN A 179 -7.71 -0.51 15.41
CA ASN A 179 -6.61 0.32 15.89
C ASN A 179 -6.48 0.23 17.40
N LEU A 180 -5.24 0.12 17.88
CA LEU A 180 -4.94 0.24 19.31
C LEU A 180 -5.18 1.67 19.76
N LYS A 181 -5.93 1.86 20.86
CA LYS A 181 -6.28 3.18 21.42
C LYS A 181 -5.08 4.13 21.56
N ARG A 182 -3.92 3.57 21.97
CA ARG A 182 -2.64 4.28 22.18
C ARG A 182 -1.95 4.73 20.88
N ARG A 183 -2.33 4.20 19.71
CA ARG A 183 -1.75 4.50 18.39
C ARG A 183 -2.59 5.56 17.64
N ALA A 184 -2.75 6.72 18.26
CA ALA A 184 -3.46 7.85 17.66
C ALA A 184 -2.80 8.32 16.34
N ASP A 185 -1.48 8.16 16.24
CA ASP A 185 -0.68 8.45 15.04
C ASP A 185 -1.12 7.62 13.82
N ARG A 186 -1.36 6.32 14.01
CA ARG A 186 -1.84 5.42 12.95
C ARG A 186 -3.31 5.64 12.65
N ARG A 187 -4.11 5.85 13.69
CA ARG A 187 -5.54 6.13 13.57
C ARG A 187 -5.81 7.34 12.71
N GLU A 188 -5.18 8.48 13.01
CA GLU A 188 -5.42 9.74 12.28
C GLU A 188 -5.06 9.59 10.81
N ARG A 189 -3.90 8.98 10.51
CA ARG A 189 -3.47 8.70 9.15
C ARG A 189 -4.48 7.85 8.40
N MET A 190 -4.87 6.72 8.97
CA MET A 190 -5.77 5.78 8.29
C MET A 190 -7.17 6.36 8.11
N LEU A 191 -7.72 7.07 9.10
CA LEU A 191 -9.01 7.76 8.97
C LEU A 191 -8.96 8.84 7.88
N ARG A 192 -7.87 9.60 7.80
CA ARG A 192 -7.69 10.58 6.71
C ARG A 192 -7.64 9.88 5.36
N THR A 193 -6.87 8.80 5.22
CA THR A 193 -6.78 8.04 3.96
C THR A 193 -8.12 7.44 3.53
N LEU A 194 -8.92 6.91 4.46
CA LEU A 194 -10.26 6.41 4.17
C LEU A 194 -11.22 7.53 3.76
N HIS A 195 -11.15 8.68 4.43
CA HIS A 195 -11.91 9.87 4.05
C HIS A 195 -11.56 10.37 2.65
N GLU A 196 -10.28 10.41 2.29
CA GLU A 196 -9.84 10.79 0.92
C GLU A 196 -10.36 9.84 -0.16
N GLN A 197 -10.64 8.58 0.19
CA GLN A 197 -11.26 7.59 -0.71
C GLN A 197 -12.79 7.52 -0.61
N GLU A 198 -13.40 8.40 0.18
CA GLU A 198 -14.84 8.40 0.45
C GLU A 198 -15.33 7.04 0.99
N ILE A 199 -14.57 6.47 1.91
CA ILE A 199 -14.91 5.22 2.60
C ILE A 199 -15.28 5.54 4.05
N ALA A 200 -16.55 5.32 4.37
CA ALA A 200 -17.05 5.33 5.74
C ALA A 200 -16.59 4.05 6.45
N CYS A 201 -16.12 4.18 7.69
CA CYS A 201 -15.71 3.03 8.50
C CYS A 201 -16.14 3.19 9.96
N LYS A 202 -16.29 2.05 10.64
CA LYS A 202 -16.41 1.94 12.09
C LYS A 202 -15.04 1.64 12.69
N LEU A 203 -14.57 2.53 13.56
CA LEU A 203 -13.40 2.29 14.38
C LEU A 203 -13.68 1.19 15.40
N VAL A 204 -12.80 0.19 15.45
CA VAL A 204 -12.78 -0.88 16.45
C VAL A 204 -11.55 -0.66 17.33
N GLU A 205 -11.77 -0.41 18.62
CA GLU A 205 -10.68 -0.30 19.59
C GLU A 205 -10.06 -1.69 19.79
N ALA A 206 -8.85 -1.86 19.26
CA ALA A 206 -8.14 -3.13 19.34
C ALA A 206 -7.81 -3.49 20.79
N VAL A 207 -7.86 -4.80 21.09
CA VAL A 207 -7.48 -5.34 22.39
C VAL A 207 -5.98 -5.16 22.58
N ASP A 208 -5.62 -4.38 23.59
CA ASP A 208 -4.23 -4.21 24.00
C ASP A 208 -3.75 -5.42 24.80
N GLY A 209 -3.26 -6.43 24.10
CA GLY A 209 -2.74 -7.61 24.75
C GLY A 209 -1.59 -7.33 25.74
N LYS A 210 -0.78 -6.28 25.53
CA LYS A 210 0.29 -5.90 26.48
C LYS A 210 -0.29 -5.44 27.83
N ALA A 211 -1.50 -4.89 27.84
CA ALA A 211 -2.19 -4.45 29.04
C ALA A 211 -2.95 -5.58 29.74
N MET A 212 -3.15 -6.73 29.09
CA MET A 212 -3.86 -7.87 29.67
C MET A 212 -3.04 -8.59 30.74
N ASN A 213 -3.66 -8.95 31.86
CA ASN A 213 -3.08 -9.78 32.90
C ASN A 213 -3.55 -11.25 32.79
N SER A 214 -2.86 -12.16 33.48
CA SER A 214 -3.16 -13.60 33.41
C SER A 214 -4.56 -13.97 33.88
N SER A 215 -5.16 -13.23 34.82
CA SER A 215 -6.52 -13.51 35.30
C SER A 215 -7.58 -13.19 34.25
N GLU A 216 -7.37 -12.14 33.45
CA GLU A 216 -8.27 -11.80 32.33
C GLU A 216 -8.19 -12.86 31.23
N VAL A 217 -6.99 -13.36 30.92
CA VAL A 217 -6.78 -14.45 29.94
C VAL A 217 -7.50 -15.73 30.39
N GLU A 218 -7.38 -16.09 31.67
CA GLU A 218 -8.06 -17.25 32.25
C GLU A 218 -9.59 -17.09 32.28
N ALA A 219 -10.08 -15.89 32.63
CA ALA A 219 -11.51 -15.59 32.63
C ALA A 219 -12.15 -15.68 31.24
N LEU A 220 -11.38 -15.38 30.18
CA LEU A 220 -11.80 -15.55 28.79
C LEU A 220 -11.72 -17.01 28.31
N GLY A 221 -11.26 -17.94 29.15
CA GLY A 221 -11.14 -19.36 28.84
C GLY A 221 -10.07 -19.66 27.79
N ILE A 222 -9.10 -18.76 27.63
CA ILE A 222 -8.10 -18.84 26.58
C ILE A 222 -7.09 -19.94 26.91
N LYS A 223 -6.98 -20.91 26.01
CA LYS A 223 -6.02 -22.01 26.10
C LYS A 223 -5.23 -22.08 24.81
N MET A 224 -3.90 -22.08 24.93
CA MET A 224 -3.05 -22.24 23.77
C MET A 224 -3.22 -23.63 23.15
N LEU A 225 -3.09 -23.69 21.82
CA LEU A 225 -3.00 -24.96 21.13
C LEU A 225 -1.78 -25.76 21.67
N PRO A 226 -1.97 -27.00 22.15
CA PRO A 226 -0.87 -27.81 22.65
C PRO A 226 0.21 -28.03 21.57
N GLY A 227 1.46 -27.79 21.94
CA GLY A 227 2.60 -27.99 21.04
C GLY A 227 2.81 -26.86 20.01
N TYR A 228 1.99 -25.81 20.02
CA TYR A 228 2.24 -24.64 19.17
C TYR A 228 3.57 -23.99 19.54
N LYS A 229 4.40 -23.83 18.52
CA LYS A 229 5.57 -22.97 18.51
C LYS A 229 5.53 -22.17 17.21
N ASP A 230 5.76 -20.87 17.33
CA ASP A 230 5.96 -19.98 16.21
C ASP A 230 7.01 -20.60 15.25
N PRO A 231 6.67 -20.78 13.96
CA PRO A 231 7.54 -21.48 13.02
C PRO A 231 8.93 -20.84 12.81
N TYR A 232 9.06 -19.53 13.06
CA TYR A 232 10.27 -18.75 12.79
C TYR A 232 11.14 -18.54 14.03
N HIS A 233 10.50 -18.47 15.20
CA HIS A 233 11.11 -18.10 16.46
C HIS A 233 11.12 -19.25 17.47
N GLY A 234 10.37 -20.34 17.22
CA GLY A 234 10.28 -21.50 18.10
C GLY A 234 9.64 -21.18 19.47
N ARG A 235 8.94 -20.05 19.58
CA ARG A 235 8.36 -19.53 20.83
C ARG A 235 6.84 -19.71 20.91
N PRO A 236 6.24 -19.69 22.10
CA PRO A 236 4.79 -19.57 22.23
C PRO A 236 4.27 -18.21 21.74
N LEU A 237 2.94 -18.07 21.71
CA LEU A 237 2.22 -16.84 21.38
C LEU A 237 2.69 -15.64 22.22
N THR A 238 2.81 -14.46 21.64
CA THR A 238 2.98 -13.23 22.43
C THR A 238 1.65 -12.69 22.93
N LYS A 239 1.71 -11.81 23.95
CA LYS A 239 0.54 -11.01 24.35
C LYS A 239 -0.01 -10.13 23.22
N GLY A 240 0.84 -9.61 22.36
CA GLY A 240 0.42 -8.77 21.23
C GLY A 240 -0.30 -9.57 20.14
N GLU A 241 0.17 -10.78 19.83
CA GLU A 241 -0.52 -11.73 18.93
C GLU A 241 -1.89 -12.12 19.50
N LEU A 242 -1.98 -12.31 20.83
CA LEU A 242 -3.26 -12.53 21.54
C LEU A 242 -4.22 -11.34 21.34
N GLY A 243 -3.74 -10.11 21.56
CA GLY A 243 -4.55 -8.90 21.37
C GLY A 243 -5.04 -8.72 19.94
N CYS A 244 -4.18 -9.00 18.95
CA CYS A 244 -4.56 -8.99 17.54
C CYS A 244 -5.69 -9.97 17.26
N PHE A 245 -5.53 -11.24 17.66
CA PHE A 245 -6.57 -12.24 17.47
C PHE A 245 -7.89 -11.84 18.13
N LEU A 246 -7.85 -11.40 19.39
CA LEU A 246 -9.06 -11.01 20.12
C LEU A 246 -9.79 -9.85 19.45
N SER A 247 -9.06 -8.92 18.81
CA SER A 247 -9.65 -7.81 18.05
C SER A 247 -10.44 -8.31 16.83
N HIS A 248 -9.88 -9.26 16.07
CA HIS A 248 -10.61 -9.89 14.95
C HIS A 248 -11.76 -10.77 15.44
N TYR A 249 -11.58 -11.51 16.54
CA TYR A 249 -12.62 -12.34 17.14
C TYR A 249 -13.84 -11.52 17.59
N GLN A 250 -13.63 -10.32 18.16
CA GLN A 250 -14.71 -9.40 18.50
C GLN A 250 -15.49 -8.94 17.26
N ILE A 251 -14.80 -8.66 16.15
CA ILE A 251 -15.46 -8.32 14.88
C ILE A 251 -16.28 -9.50 14.36
N TRP A 252 -15.76 -10.72 14.38
CA TRP A 252 -16.54 -11.89 13.93
C TRP A 252 -17.79 -12.09 14.80
N LYS A 253 -17.67 -11.91 16.12
CA LYS A 253 -18.83 -11.94 17.03
C LYS A 253 -19.85 -10.88 16.65
N GLU A 254 -19.41 -9.65 16.43
CA GLU A 254 -20.28 -8.54 16.07
C GLU A 254 -20.99 -8.79 14.72
N ILE A 255 -20.28 -9.30 13.72
CA ILE A 255 -20.85 -9.68 12.41
C ILE A 255 -21.99 -10.69 12.61
N VAL A 256 -21.78 -11.70 13.46
CA VAL A 256 -22.81 -12.71 13.72
C VAL A 256 -23.98 -12.17 14.54
N GLU A 257 -23.71 -11.35 15.56
CA GLU A 257 -24.72 -10.75 16.43
C GLU A 257 -25.63 -9.77 15.69
N ARG A 258 -25.05 -8.96 14.78
CA ARG A 258 -25.77 -7.99 13.95
C ARG A 258 -26.26 -8.57 12.62
N GLU A 259 -25.97 -9.83 12.34
CA GLU A 259 -26.29 -10.53 11.09
C GLU A 259 -25.82 -9.79 9.82
N LEU A 260 -24.59 -9.25 9.86
CA LEU A 260 -23.99 -8.54 8.73
C LEU A 260 -23.61 -9.55 7.63
N GLU A 261 -24.22 -9.47 6.46
CA GLU A 261 -24.03 -10.42 5.36
C GLU A 261 -22.59 -10.41 4.84
N LYS A 262 -22.02 -9.21 4.64
CA LYS A 262 -20.64 -9.02 4.20
C LYS A 262 -20.00 -7.79 4.84
N SER A 263 -18.75 -7.93 5.28
CA SER A 263 -18.00 -6.86 5.92
C SER A 263 -16.54 -6.86 5.48
N VAL A 264 -15.92 -5.67 5.49
CA VAL A 264 -14.47 -5.51 5.27
C VAL A 264 -13.80 -5.18 6.60
N VAL A 265 -12.62 -5.74 6.82
CA VAL A 265 -11.78 -5.47 7.99
C VAL A 265 -10.45 -4.92 7.52
N PHE A 266 -10.06 -3.76 8.04
CA PHE A 266 -8.76 -3.13 7.82
C PHE A 266 -7.99 -3.03 9.15
N GLU A 267 -6.68 -3.30 9.11
CA GLU A 267 -5.73 -2.88 10.13
C GLU A 267 -5.26 -1.43 9.91
N ASP A 268 -4.55 -0.85 10.89
CA ASP A 268 -4.19 0.58 10.92
C ASP A 268 -2.88 0.95 10.20
N ASP A 269 -2.14 -0.03 9.71
CA ASP A 269 -0.80 0.15 9.16
C ASP A 269 -0.64 -0.34 7.72
N LEU A 270 -1.67 -0.12 6.92
CA LEU A 270 -1.69 -0.41 5.47
C LEU A 270 -1.77 0.85 4.60
N ARG A 271 -1.47 0.67 3.31
CA ARG A 271 -1.66 1.62 2.22
C ARG A 271 -2.50 0.99 1.12
N PHE A 272 -3.25 1.80 0.40
CA PHE A 272 -4.15 1.37 -0.65
C PHE A 272 -3.50 1.48 -2.04
N GLU A 273 -3.85 0.56 -2.92
CA GLU A 273 -3.52 0.66 -4.34
C GLU A 273 -4.36 1.69 -5.08
N ILE A 274 -3.86 2.07 -6.26
CA ILE A 274 -4.57 2.97 -7.16
C ILE A 274 -5.92 2.33 -7.54
N PHE A 275 -6.98 3.14 -7.52
CA PHE A 275 -8.34 2.71 -7.82
C PHE A 275 -8.88 1.61 -6.90
N PHE A 276 -8.35 1.49 -5.67
CA PHE A 276 -8.78 0.50 -4.67
C PHE A 276 -10.30 0.29 -4.61
N LYS A 277 -11.06 1.35 -4.31
CA LYS A 277 -12.52 1.30 -4.12
C LYS A 277 -13.22 0.71 -5.33
N ARG A 278 -12.90 1.21 -6.53
CA ARG A 278 -13.44 0.70 -7.81
C ARG A 278 -13.07 -0.76 -8.05
N ARG A 279 -11.81 -1.13 -7.83
CA ARG A 279 -11.34 -2.52 -8.07
C ARG A 279 -12.01 -3.51 -7.12
N LEU A 280 -12.17 -3.16 -5.84
CA LEU A 280 -12.86 -3.99 -4.88
C LEU A 280 -14.35 -4.12 -5.21
N MET A 281 -15.03 -3.02 -5.52
CA MET A 281 -16.45 -3.05 -5.89
C MET A 281 -16.72 -3.89 -7.14
N ASN A 282 -15.87 -3.77 -8.18
CA ASN A 282 -16.01 -4.60 -9.38
C ASN A 282 -15.83 -6.09 -9.08
N LEU A 283 -14.88 -6.44 -8.21
CA LEU A 283 -14.72 -7.83 -7.78
C LEU A 283 -15.96 -8.33 -7.03
N MET A 284 -16.53 -7.52 -6.13
CA MET A 284 -17.74 -7.92 -5.40
C MET A 284 -18.94 -8.12 -6.35
N TYR A 285 -19.06 -7.28 -7.38
CA TYR A 285 -20.06 -7.46 -8.43
C TYR A 285 -19.83 -8.76 -9.23
N ASP A 286 -18.61 -9.00 -9.70
CA ASP A 286 -18.27 -10.22 -10.46
C ASP A 286 -18.55 -11.50 -9.63
N LEU A 287 -18.32 -11.46 -8.31
CA LEU A 287 -18.64 -12.57 -7.39
C LEU A 287 -20.15 -12.84 -7.28
N GLU A 288 -20.95 -11.78 -7.22
CA GLU A 288 -22.41 -11.88 -7.12
C GLU A 288 -23.02 -12.40 -8.42
N GLU A 289 -22.57 -11.89 -9.57
CA GLU A 289 -23.04 -12.32 -10.89
C GLU A 289 -22.73 -13.79 -11.18
N GLU A 290 -21.52 -14.25 -10.83
CA GLU A 290 -21.13 -15.66 -11.00
C GLU A 290 -21.75 -16.58 -9.93
N GLY A 291 -22.39 -16.02 -8.90
CA GLY A 291 -22.94 -16.78 -7.78
C GLY A 291 -21.88 -17.59 -7.03
N LEU A 292 -20.64 -17.08 -6.95
CA LEU A 292 -19.54 -17.80 -6.32
C LEU A 292 -19.68 -17.79 -4.80
N ASP A 293 -19.69 -18.97 -4.20
CA ASP A 293 -19.62 -19.13 -2.75
C ASP A 293 -18.25 -18.74 -2.20
N TRP A 294 -18.20 -17.79 -1.26
CA TRP A 294 -16.99 -17.41 -0.53
C TRP A 294 -17.26 -17.20 0.97
N ASP A 295 -16.22 -17.29 1.79
CA ASP A 295 -16.28 -17.00 3.22
C ASP A 295 -15.31 -15.90 3.64
N LEU A 296 -14.12 -15.90 3.04
CA LEU A 296 -13.06 -14.95 3.33
C LEU A 296 -12.27 -14.62 2.06
N ILE A 297 -12.02 -13.34 1.82
CA ILE A 297 -11.20 -12.88 0.70
C ILE A 297 -10.10 -11.97 1.22
N TYR A 298 -8.85 -12.38 1.12
CA TYR A 298 -7.72 -11.51 1.43
C TYR A 298 -7.62 -10.39 0.39
N ILE A 299 -7.58 -9.14 0.86
CA ILE A 299 -7.32 -7.97 0.01
C ILE A 299 -5.92 -7.39 0.26
N GLY A 300 -5.33 -7.72 1.42
CA GLY A 300 -3.92 -7.51 1.74
C GLY A 300 -3.40 -8.60 2.68
N ARG A 301 -2.32 -9.27 2.27
CA ARG A 301 -1.66 -10.34 3.02
C ARG A 301 -0.20 -10.49 2.59
N LYS A 302 0.55 -11.28 3.34
CA LYS A 302 1.83 -11.85 2.92
C LYS A 302 1.65 -13.27 2.45
N ARG A 303 1.95 -13.49 1.18
CA ARG A 303 2.00 -14.83 0.60
C ARG A 303 3.26 -15.55 1.06
N MET A 304 3.10 -16.76 1.61
CA MET A 304 4.24 -17.52 2.16
C MET A 304 4.79 -18.56 1.17
N GLN A 305 3.96 -19.04 0.23
CA GLN A 305 4.38 -19.91 -0.86
C GLN A 305 4.54 -19.10 -2.15
N VAL A 306 5.76 -18.95 -2.65
CA VAL A 306 6.07 -18.04 -3.78
C VAL A 306 6.61 -18.75 -5.01
N GLU A 307 6.99 -20.02 -4.89
CA GLU A 307 7.62 -20.78 -5.97
C GLU A 307 6.68 -21.08 -7.15
N HIS A 308 5.38 -21.17 -6.90
CA HIS A 308 4.38 -21.52 -7.92
C HIS A 308 3.25 -20.50 -7.86
N PRO A 309 2.60 -20.10 -8.97
CA PRO A 309 1.43 -19.23 -8.91
C PRO A 309 0.26 -19.91 -8.18
N GLU A 310 -0.55 -19.11 -7.48
CA GLU A 310 -1.82 -19.60 -6.94
C GLU A 310 -2.83 -19.84 -8.08
N LYS A 311 -3.77 -20.75 -7.83
CA LYS A 311 -4.75 -21.15 -8.83
C LYS A 311 -5.82 -20.08 -8.99
N SER A 312 -5.96 -19.52 -10.20
CA SER A 312 -7.05 -18.59 -10.53
C SER A 312 -8.42 -19.23 -10.39
N VAL A 313 -9.38 -18.45 -9.93
CA VAL A 313 -10.79 -18.85 -9.89
C VAL A 313 -11.38 -18.66 -11.30
N PRO A 314 -12.01 -19.69 -11.90
CA PRO A 314 -12.63 -19.55 -13.20
C PRO A 314 -13.74 -18.48 -13.19
N HIS A 315 -13.86 -17.74 -14.30
CA HIS A 315 -14.88 -16.72 -14.57
C HIS A 315 -14.85 -15.46 -13.67
N VAL A 316 -14.18 -15.49 -12.52
CA VAL A 316 -13.96 -14.29 -11.69
C VAL A 316 -12.54 -13.78 -11.89
N ARG A 317 -12.41 -12.58 -12.47
CA ARG A 317 -11.11 -11.95 -12.73
C ARG A 317 -10.44 -11.51 -11.44
N ASN A 318 -9.11 -11.52 -11.43
CA ASN A 318 -8.29 -11.03 -10.32
C ASN A 318 -8.55 -11.72 -8.98
N LEU A 319 -8.98 -13.00 -9.02
CA LEU A 319 -9.25 -13.81 -7.85
C LEU A 319 -8.51 -15.15 -7.96
N VAL A 320 -7.89 -15.56 -6.86
CA VAL A 320 -7.18 -16.84 -6.74
C VAL A 320 -7.62 -17.58 -5.48
N GLU A 321 -7.51 -18.91 -5.49
CA GLU A 321 -7.61 -19.73 -4.29
C GLU A 321 -6.47 -19.36 -3.32
N ALA A 322 -6.81 -18.95 -2.09
CA ALA A 322 -5.79 -18.54 -1.13
C ALA A 322 -4.95 -19.75 -0.69
N ASP A 323 -3.63 -19.58 -0.63
CA ASP A 323 -2.72 -20.55 -0.03
C ASP A 323 -2.22 -20.07 1.35
N TYR A 324 -1.18 -20.72 1.90
CA TYR A 324 -0.59 -20.35 3.18
C TYR A 324 -0.18 -18.87 3.20
N SER A 325 -0.76 -18.14 4.15
CA SER A 325 -0.75 -16.68 4.18
C SER A 325 -0.48 -16.18 5.58
N TYR A 326 0.35 -15.16 5.67
CA TYR A 326 0.55 -14.36 6.87
C TYR A 326 -0.03 -12.97 6.73
N TRP A 327 -0.16 -12.29 7.87
CA TRP A 327 -0.75 -10.97 8.01
C TRP A 327 -2.23 -10.90 7.65
N THR A 328 -2.96 -10.16 8.47
CA THR A 328 -4.38 -9.89 8.30
C THR A 328 -4.64 -8.43 7.97
N LEU A 329 -3.69 -7.79 7.26
CA LEU A 329 -3.71 -6.36 6.90
C LEU A 329 -5.11 -5.90 6.51
N ALA A 330 -5.73 -6.65 5.58
CA ALA A 330 -7.15 -6.49 5.33
C ALA A 330 -7.77 -7.70 4.63
N TYR A 331 -9.04 -7.96 4.93
CA TYR A 331 -9.84 -9.00 4.28
C TYR A 331 -11.33 -8.65 4.26
N VAL A 332 -12.05 -9.27 3.33
CA VAL A 332 -13.51 -9.34 3.31
C VAL A 332 -13.94 -10.64 3.98
N VAL A 333 -15.01 -10.61 4.77
CA VAL A 333 -15.58 -11.79 5.42
C VAL A 333 -17.10 -11.78 5.29
N SER A 334 -17.69 -12.94 5.02
CA SER A 334 -19.14 -13.12 4.98
C SER A 334 -19.69 -13.52 6.35
N LEU A 335 -20.99 -13.36 6.57
CA LEU A 335 -21.69 -13.87 7.75
C LEU A 335 -21.42 -15.36 7.96
N ARG A 336 -21.46 -16.15 6.87
CA ARG A 336 -21.18 -17.58 6.89
C ARG A 336 -19.75 -17.86 7.33
N GLY A 337 -18.78 -17.11 6.79
CA GLY A 337 -17.38 -17.18 7.19
C GLY A 337 -17.19 -16.90 8.68
N ALA A 338 -17.73 -15.79 9.17
CA ALA A 338 -17.66 -15.43 10.60
C ALA A 338 -18.26 -16.52 11.50
N ARG A 339 -19.42 -17.09 11.15
CA ARG A 339 -20.03 -18.22 11.87
C ARG A 339 -19.11 -19.45 11.89
N LYS A 340 -18.49 -19.81 10.77
CA LYS A 340 -17.53 -20.94 10.68
C LYS A 340 -16.30 -20.72 11.58
N LEU A 341 -15.74 -19.50 11.57
CA LEU A 341 -14.58 -19.13 12.40
C LEU A 341 -14.90 -19.21 13.90
N LEU A 342 -16.07 -18.73 14.32
CA LEU A 342 -16.50 -18.80 15.73
C LEU A 342 -16.84 -20.22 16.17
N ALA A 343 -17.53 -21.00 15.32
CA ALA A 343 -17.88 -22.40 15.58
C ALA A 343 -16.66 -23.31 15.73
N ALA A 344 -15.48 -22.86 15.28
CA ALA A 344 -14.22 -23.55 15.50
C ALA A 344 -13.77 -23.52 16.97
N GLU A 345 -14.40 -22.70 17.84
CA GLU A 345 -14.05 -22.48 19.25
C GLU A 345 -12.57 -22.11 19.46
N PRO A 346 -12.05 -21.09 18.74
CA PRO A 346 -10.62 -20.84 18.67
C PRO A 346 -9.99 -20.44 20.01
N LEU A 347 -10.74 -19.82 20.92
CA LEU A 347 -10.22 -19.41 22.23
C LEU A 347 -9.72 -20.61 23.06
N SER A 348 -10.31 -21.80 22.87
CA SER A 348 -9.92 -23.01 23.60
C SER A 348 -8.68 -23.71 23.06
N LYS A 349 -8.16 -23.24 21.91
CA LYS A 349 -7.06 -23.83 21.14
C LYS A 349 -6.40 -22.76 20.27
N MET A 350 -5.95 -21.73 20.97
CA MET A 350 -5.52 -20.47 20.41
C MET A 350 -4.27 -20.62 19.55
N LEU A 351 -4.31 -19.96 18.40
CA LEU A 351 -3.21 -19.70 17.47
C LEU A 351 -3.20 -18.20 17.14
N PRO A 352 -2.09 -17.62 16.65
CA PRO A 352 -2.16 -16.32 15.99
C PRO A 352 -3.23 -16.32 14.89
N VAL A 353 -3.82 -15.16 14.61
CA VAL A 353 -4.94 -15.07 13.65
C VAL A 353 -4.52 -15.53 12.26
N ASP A 354 -3.30 -15.22 11.86
CA ASP A 354 -2.70 -15.56 10.57
C ASP A 354 -2.22 -17.02 10.49
N GLU A 355 -2.14 -17.74 11.61
CA GLU A 355 -1.98 -19.21 11.63
C GLU A 355 -3.34 -19.92 11.67
N PHE A 356 -4.28 -19.37 12.44
CA PHE A 356 -5.63 -19.91 12.59
C PHE A 356 -6.39 -19.89 11.26
N LEU A 357 -6.35 -18.78 10.52
CA LEU A 357 -7.10 -18.67 9.26
C LEU A 357 -6.66 -19.77 8.25
N PRO A 358 -5.37 -19.96 7.91
CA PRO A 358 -4.93 -21.06 7.04
C PRO A 358 -5.30 -22.46 7.51
N VAL A 359 -5.36 -22.70 8.82
CA VAL A 359 -5.87 -23.96 9.36
C VAL A 359 -7.32 -24.17 8.92
N MET A 360 -8.16 -23.14 9.00
CA MET A 360 -9.59 -23.24 8.69
C MET A 360 -9.92 -23.50 7.21
N PHE A 361 -8.96 -23.32 6.30
CA PHE A 361 -9.10 -23.65 4.87
C PHE A 361 -8.07 -24.69 4.36
N ASN A 362 -7.48 -25.50 5.25
CA ASN A 362 -6.55 -26.60 4.96
C ASN A 362 -5.29 -26.20 4.17
N LYS A 363 -4.75 -25.00 4.40
CA LYS A 363 -3.50 -24.52 3.77
C LYS A 363 -2.37 -24.29 4.76
N HIS A 364 -2.52 -24.71 6.00
CA HIS A 364 -1.46 -24.60 7.00
C HIS A 364 -0.41 -25.72 6.81
N PRO A 365 0.91 -25.41 6.82
CA PRO A 365 1.97 -26.40 6.55
C PRO A 365 2.13 -27.43 7.67
N VAL A 366 1.84 -27.07 8.92
CA VAL A 366 1.91 -27.99 10.07
C VAL A 366 0.60 -28.75 10.23
N PHE A 367 0.62 -30.03 9.85
CA PHE A 367 -0.56 -30.92 9.92
C PHE A 367 -1.07 -31.15 11.34
N ASP A 368 -0.19 -31.18 12.33
CA ASP A 368 -0.58 -31.39 13.73
C ASP A 368 -1.51 -30.30 14.24
N TYR A 369 -1.31 -29.04 13.84
CA TYR A 369 -2.19 -27.95 14.26
C TYR A 369 -3.60 -28.12 13.70
N MET A 370 -3.71 -28.54 12.44
CA MET A 370 -4.99 -28.77 11.77
C MET A 370 -5.82 -29.87 12.43
N LYS A 371 -5.21 -30.90 13.02
CA LYS A 371 -5.93 -32.01 13.69
C LYS A 371 -6.84 -31.55 14.82
N HIS A 372 -6.54 -30.42 15.47
CA HIS A 372 -7.35 -29.87 16.56
C HIS A 372 -8.65 -29.20 16.09
N PHE A 373 -8.81 -28.97 14.78
CA PHE A 373 -9.97 -28.32 14.20
C PHE A 373 -10.67 -29.30 13.27
N LYS A 374 -11.81 -29.86 13.67
CA LYS A 374 -12.51 -30.90 12.87
C LYS A 374 -13.13 -30.33 11.58
N ASN A 375 -13.80 -29.18 11.69
CA ASN A 375 -14.49 -28.52 10.59
C ASN A 375 -13.61 -27.39 10.04
N ARG A 376 -12.90 -27.66 8.94
CA ARG A 376 -11.99 -26.73 8.26
C ARG A 376 -12.46 -26.48 6.83
N ASN A 377 -13.69 -26.00 6.69
CA ASN A 377 -14.38 -25.82 5.41
C ASN A 377 -14.60 -24.33 5.07
N LEU A 378 -13.70 -23.46 5.53
CA LEU A 378 -13.71 -22.05 5.16
C LEU A 378 -13.31 -21.92 3.68
N LEU A 379 -14.14 -21.26 2.88
CA LEU A 379 -13.86 -20.96 1.48
C LEU A 379 -13.07 -19.65 1.40
N ALA A 380 -11.74 -19.78 1.30
CA ALA A 380 -10.81 -18.66 1.33
C ALA A 380 -10.22 -18.37 -0.05
N PHE A 381 -10.31 -17.11 -0.47
CA PHE A 381 -9.71 -16.58 -1.70
C PHE A 381 -8.80 -15.40 -1.40
N SER A 382 -8.06 -14.96 -2.41
CA SER A 382 -7.26 -13.73 -2.37
C SER A 382 -7.45 -12.97 -3.67
N VAL A 383 -7.44 -11.64 -3.58
CA VAL A 383 -7.34 -10.81 -4.78
C VAL A 383 -5.92 -10.89 -5.35
N GLU A 384 -5.79 -10.87 -6.67
CA GLU A 384 -4.51 -10.88 -7.39
C GLU A 384 -4.60 -9.91 -8.59
N PRO A 385 -3.82 -8.82 -8.63
CA PRO A 385 -2.85 -8.39 -7.62
C PRO A 385 -3.55 -7.79 -6.38
N LEU A 386 -2.84 -7.81 -5.24
CA LEU A 386 -3.32 -7.26 -3.96
C LEU A 386 -3.81 -5.81 -4.10
N LEU A 387 -4.73 -5.46 -3.23
CA LEU A 387 -5.39 -4.15 -3.21
C LEU A 387 -4.87 -3.23 -2.10
N VAL A 388 -4.29 -3.82 -1.06
CA VAL A 388 -3.58 -3.08 -0.01
C VAL A 388 -2.27 -3.75 0.35
N TYR A 389 -1.32 -2.94 0.81
CA TYR A 389 0.03 -3.35 1.18
C TYR A 389 0.38 -2.75 2.55
N PRO A 390 1.32 -3.33 3.30
CA PRO A 390 1.73 -2.72 4.56
C PRO A 390 2.43 -1.38 4.30
N THR A 391 2.32 -0.46 5.24
CA THR A 391 3.07 0.80 5.23
C THR A 391 4.58 0.56 5.42
N HIS A 392 4.94 -0.48 6.19
CA HIS A 392 6.31 -0.87 6.50
C HIS A 392 6.43 -2.41 6.50
N TYR A 393 7.49 -2.96 5.92
CA TYR A 393 7.76 -4.40 6.01
C TYR A 393 8.66 -4.71 7.20
N THR A 394 8.64 -5.98 7.65
CA THR A 394 9.53 -6.45 8.72
C THR A 394 11.00 -6.22 8.35
N GLY A 395 11.75 -5.61 9.26
CA GLY A 395 13.19 -5.35 9.08
C GLY A 395 13.51 -3.99 8.44
N ASP A 396 12.49 -3.26 8.02
CA ASP A 396 12.69 -1.90 7.54
C ASP A 396 12.90 -0.90 8.70
N ASP A 397 13.64 0.17 8.43
CA ASP A 397 13.87 1.20 9.44
C ASP A 397 12.54 1.86 9.86
N GLY A 398 12.28 1.94 11.16
CA GLY A 398 11.00 2.43 11.71
C GLY A 398 9.91 1.37 11.85
N TYR A 399 10.12 0.12 11.42
CA TYR A 399 9.20 -0.99 11.68
C TYR A 399 9.08 -1.24 13.19
N ILE A 400 7.86 -1.03 13.70
CA ILE A 400 7.45 -1.36 15.06
C ILE A 400 6.26 -2.30 14.94
N SER A 401 6.48 -3.57 15.28
CA SER A 401 5.40 -4.54 15.43
C SER A 401 4.85 -4.46 16.85
N ASP A 402 3.58 -4.10 16.98
CA ASP A 402 2.87 -4.13 18.27
C ASP A 402 2.49 -5.56 18.69
N THR A 403 2.49 -6.52 17.75
CA THR A 403 2.21 -7.93 17.96
C THR A 403 3.44 -8.72 18.40
N GLU A 404 4.52 -8.68 17.63
CA GLU A 404 5.69 -9.55 17.79
C GLU A 404 6.68 -9.11 18.90
N THR A 405 6.66 -7.84 19.32
CA THR A 405 7.64 -7.28 20.30
C THR A 405 7.18 -7.31 21.76
N SER A 406 6.18 -8.13 22.08
CA SER A 406 5.56 -8.19 23.41
C SER A 406 5.94 -9.46 24.17
N VAL A 407 5.86 -9.43 25.51
CA VAL A 407 6.17 -10.58 26.37
C VAL A 407 5.37 -11.83 25.98
N VAL A 408 5.90 -13.01 26.35
CA VAL A 408 5.19 -14.27 26.15
C VAL A 408 3.84 -14.24 26.89
N TRP A 409 2.81 -14.81 26.28
CA TRP A 409 1.43 -14.73 26.74
C TRP A 409 1.21 -15.15 28.21
N ASP A 410 1.96 -16.13 28.70
CA ASP A 410 1.85 -16.74 30.05
C ASP A 410 2.94 -16.31 31.04
N ASN A 411 3.92 -15.52 30.60
CA ASN A 411 5.05 -15.16 31.46
C ASN A 411 5.52 -13.72 31.22
N GLU A 412 5.10 -12.84 32.13
CA GLU A 412 5.40 -11.41 32.10
C GLU A 412 6.89 -11.09 32.33
N LYS A 413 7.66 -12.04 32.88
CA LYS A 413 9.08 -11.86 33.20
C LYS A 413 9.99 -12.12 31.99
N ILE A 414 9.49 -12.78 30.95
CA ILE A 414 10.25 -13.07 29.73
C ILE A 414 9.91 -12.01 28.67
N LYS A 415 10.76 -10.98 28.60
CA LYS A 415 10.74 -10.04 27.48
C LYS A 415 11.19 -10.77 26.21
N THR A 416 10.49 -10.53 25.11
CA THR A 416 10.83 -11.05 23.77
C THR A 416 11.78 -10.12 23.02
N ASP A 417 12.44 -9.18 23.71
CA ASP A 417 13.38 -8.23 23.14
C ASP A 417 14.70 -8.97 22.82
N TRP A 418 14.70 -9.69 21.70
CA TRP A 418 15.82 -10.50 21.26
C TRP A 418 16.40 -9.94 19.97
N ASP A 419 17.71 -9.66 20.02
CA ASP A 419 18.55 -9.01 19.00
C ASP A 419 18.06 -9.20 17.56
N ARG A 420 17.53 -8.13 16.99
CA ARG A 420 17.18 -8.01 15.56
C ARG A 420 18.33 -8.44 14.63
N ALA A 421 19.58 -8.38 15.09
CA ALA A 421 20.78 -8.74 14.35
C ALA A 421 21.06 -10.25 14.22
N LYS A 422 20.43 -11.12 15.03
CA LYS A 422 20.69 -12.58 15.03
C LYS A 422 19.50 -13.45 14.58
N SER A 423 18.37 -12.85 14.24
CA SER A 423 17.20 -13.63 13.84
C SER A 423 17.43 -14.28 12.46
N GLN A 424 17.32 -15.62 12.39
CA GLN A 424 17.24 -16.37 11.10
C GLN A 424 16.16 -15.78 10.17
N LYS A 425 15.11 -15.18 10.76
CA LYS A 425 14.10 -14.35 10.11
C LYS A 425 14.71 -13.29 9.19
N MET A 426 15.82 -12.64 9.53
CA MET A 426 16.41 -11.59 8.68
C MET A 426 17.12 -12.15 7.44
N LYS A 427 17.73 -13.34 7.54
CA LYS A 427 18.41 -14.00 6.41
C LYS A 427 17.42 -14.69 5.48
N GLU A 428 16.49 -15.47 6.05
CA GLU A 428 15.43 -16.14 5.28
C GLU A 428 14.41 -15.12 4.73
N GLN A 429 14.08 -14.03 5.44
CA GLN A 429 13.25 -12.95 4.87
C GLN A 429 14.01 -12.11 3.85
N GLN A 430 15.34 -11.95 3.92
CA GLN A 430 16.10 -11.26 2.86
C GLN A 430 16.17 -12.10 1.57
N GLU A 431 16.26 -13.42 1.67
CA GLU A 431 16.18 -14.34 0.53
C GLU A 431 14.74 -14.39 -0.03
N LEU A 432 13.72 -14.57 0.82
CA LEU A 432 12.30 -14.50 0.44
C LEU A 432 11.89 -13.11 -0.09
N ARG A 433 12.52 -12.01 0.31
CA ARG A 433 12.26 -10.66 -0.23
C ARG A 433 12.61 -10.52 -1.71
N ARG A 434 13.49 -11.38 -2.24
CA ARG A 434 13.77 -11.43 -3.68
C ARG A 434 12.70 -12.22 -4.45
N GLU A 435 12.03 -13.18 -3.80
CA GLU A 435 11.13 -14.15 -4.43
C GLU A 435 9.64 -13.84 -4.19
N ALA A 436 9.28 -13.36 -3.00
CA ALA A 436 7.92 -13.00 -2.54
C ALA A 436 7.45 -11.61 -3.01
N LYS A 437 7.83 -11.21 -4.22
CA LYS A 437 7.18 -10.05 -4.83
C LYS A 437 5.83 -10.52 -5.34
N ASN A 438 4.76 -10.23 -4.58
CA ASN A 438 3.44 -10.05 -5.18
C ASN A 438 3.68 -9.15 -6.39
N SER A 439 3.51 -9.68 -7.60
CA SER A 439 4.02 -9.02 -8.80
C SER A 439 3.49 -7.60 -8.86
N ASP A 440 4.38 -6.61 -8.79
CA ASP A 440 4.05 -5.24 -9.17
C ASP A 440 3.47 -5.32 -10.58
N VAL A 441 2.24 -4.85 -10.75
CA VAL A 441 1.42 -4.86 -11.97
C VAL A 441 2.27 -4.98 -13.23
N LEU A 442 2.47 -6.22 -13.69
CA LEU A 442 2.83 -6.48 -15.07
C LEU A 442 1.52 -6.45 -15.84
N GLN A 443 1.36 -5.41 -16.65
CA GLN A 443 0.25 -5.30 -17.59
C GLN A 443 0.04 -6.64 -18.30
N SER A 444 -1.17 -7.18 -18.20
CA SER A 444 -1.63 -8.25 -19.08
C SER A 444 -1.46 -7.79 -20.54
N PRO A 445 -0.87 -8.60 -21.43
CA PRO A 445 -0.73 -8.27 -22.85
C PRO A 445 -2.06 -8.08 -23.59
N LEU A 446 -3.21 -8.30 -22.94
CA LEU A 446 -4.54 -8.32 -23.58
C LEU A 446 -5.35 -7.03 -23.36
N ASP A 447 -4.93 -6.12 -22.47
CA ASP A 447 -5.63 -4.84 -22.24
C ASP A 447 -5.38 -3.79 -23.34
N SER A 448 -4.53 -4.09 -24.34
CA SER A 448 -4.22 -3.16 -25.44
C SER A 448 -5.25 -3.16 -26.57
N THR A 449 -6.33 -3.95 -26.50
CA THR A 449 -7.26 -4.14 -27.63
C THR A 449 -8.62 -3.45 -27.50
N ALA A 450 -8.87 -2.69 -26.42
CA ALA A 450 -10.16 -2.02 -26.19
C ALA A 450 -10.08 -0.49 -26.15
N ARG A 451 -9.09 0.14 -26.79
CA ARG A 451 -8.88 1.61 -26.73
C ARG A 451 -8.86 2.31 -28.09
N ASP A 452 -9.64 1.81 -29.04
CA ASP A 452 -10.09 2.59 -30.18
C ASP A 452 -11.61 2.49 -30.21
N GLU A 453 -12.30 3.47 -29.58
CA GLU A 453 -13.57 4.06 -30.01
C GLU A 453 -14.16 4.94 -28.89
N LEU A 454 -14.40 6.21 -29.26
CA LEU A 454 -15.06 7.35 -28.57
C LEU A 454 -14.18 8.26 -27.68
#